data_AF-A0A2H0KR05-F1
#
_entry.id   AF-A0A2H0KR05-F1
#
_cell.length_a   1.000
_cell.length_b   1.000
_cell.length_c   1.000
_cell.angle_alpha   90.00
_cell.angle_beta   90.00
_cell.angle_gamma   90.00
#
_symmetry.space_group_name_H-M   'P 1'
#
loop_
_entity.id
_entity.type
_entity.pdbx_description
1 polymer ?
#
loop_
_entity_poly.entity_id
_entity_poly.type
_entity_poly.pdbx_seq_one_letter_code
_entity_poly.pdbx_strand_id
1 'polypeptide(L)' 'GKIQAINSADGSLKWEYATGGPVTNSSAIDEQGNLYIGSYDGKLYCLGE' A
#
# COMPACT_ATOMS: atom_id res chain seq x y z
N GLY A 1 2.16 -8.73 -5.59
CA GLY A 1 2.76 -7.39 -5.74
C GLY A 1 3.27 -6.97 -4.38
N LYS A 2 3.85 -5.77 -4.24
CA LYS A 2 4.32 -5.27 -2.94
C LYS A 2 3.86 -3.85 -2.74
N ILE A 3 3.45 -3.55 -1.51
CA ILE A 3 3.16 -2.20 -1.03
C ILE A 3 4.21 -1.90 0.04
N GLN A 4 4.90 -0.78 -0.07
CA GLN A 4 5.99 -0.41 0.82
C GLN A 4 5.79 1.01 1.34
N ALA A 5 6.05 1.21 2.62
CA ALA A 5 6.28 2.53 3.18
C ALA A 5 7.76 2.73 3.46
N ILE A 6 8.27 3.89 3.08
CA ILE A 6 9.65 4.29 3.30
C ILE A 6 9.71 5.58 4.12
N ASN A 7 10.80 5.76 4.85
CA ASN A 7 11.15 7.03 5.45
C ASN A 7 11.51 8.03 4.34
N SER A 8 10.90 9.21 4.36
CA SER A 8 11.12 10.23 3.33
C SER A 8 12.52 10.85 3.40
N ALA A 9 13.18 10.82 4.56
CA ALA A 9 14.49 11.43 4.77
C ALA A 9 15.65 10.61 4.19
N ASP A 10 15.59 9.28 4.29
CA ASP A 10 16.71 8.38 3.97
C ASP A 10 16.32 7.20 3.08
N GLY A 11 15.02 7.05 2.75
CA GLY A 11 14.51 5.95 1.95
C GLY A 11 14.48 4.60 2.66
N SER A 12 14.75 4.55 3.97
CA SER A 12 14.73 3.29 4.71
C SER A 12 13.30 2.72 4.81
N LEU A 13 13.18 1.39 4.74
CA LEU A 13 11.90 0.70 4.76
C LEU A 13 11.26 0.79 6.17
N LYS A 14 10.04 1.32 6.25
CA LYS A 14 9.21 1.29 7.48
C LYS A 14 8.46 -0.02 7.61
N TRP A 15 7.76 -0.40 6.54
CA TRP A 15 7.00 -1.65 6.46
C TRP A 15 6.81 -2.07 5.01
N GLU A 16 6.54 -3.36 4.82
CA GLU A 16 6.19 -3.95 3.54
C GLU A 16 5.00 -4.89 3.71
N TYR A 17 4.10 -4.89 2.74
CA TYR A 17 3.00 -5.84 2.64
C TYR A 17 2.97 -6.50 1.26
N ALA A 18 2.91 -7.84 1.24
CA ALA A 18 2.82 -8.62 0.02
C ALA A 18 1.36 -8.87 -0.38
N THR A 19 0.99 -8.45 -1.60
CA THR A 19 -0.31 -8.76 -2.19
C THR A 19 -0.24 -10.04 -3.03
N GLY A 20 -1.37 -10.71 -3.25
CA GLY A 20 -1.45 -11.95 -4.03
C GLY A 20 -1.24 -11.75 -5.53
N GLY A 21 -1.47 -10.54 -6.05
CA GLY A 21 -1.31 -10.18 -7.45
C GLY A 21 -0.58 -8.85 -7.65
N PRO A 22 -0.27 -8.43 -8.88
CA PRO A 22 0.27 -7.10 -9.12
C PRO A 22 -0.65 -6.01 -8.50
N VAL A 23 -0.06 -4.96 -7.94
CA VAL A 23 -0.82 -3.81 -7.45
C VAL A 23 -1.20 -2.93 -8.63
N THR A 24 -2.41 -2.36 -8.58
CA THR A 24 -2.93 -1.49 -9.63
C THR A 24 -2.38 -0.07 -9.48
N ASN A 25 -2.52 0.74 -10.53
CA ASN A 25 -2.05 2.14 -10.53
C ASN A 25 -2.98 3.10 -9.75
N SER A 26 -3.93 2.57 -8.96
CA SER A 26 -4.94 3.36 -8.26
C SER A 26 -4.83 3.16 -6.75
N SER A 27 -4.51 4.24 -6.05
CA SER A 27 -4.50 4.33 -4.59
C SER A 27 -5.26 5.56 -4.11
N ALA A 28 -5.82 5.48 -2.90
CA ALA A 28 -6.48 6.59 -2.23
C ALA A 28 -6.15 6.60 -0.74
N ILE A 29 -6.16 7.78 -0.12
CA ILE A 29 -5.96 7.97 1.32
C ILE A 29 -7.18 8.70 1.87
N ASP A 30 -7.74 8.22 2.97
CA ASP A 30 -8.84 8.90 3.68
C ASP A 30 -8.34 9.90 4.73
N GLU A 31 -9.26 10.64 5.35
CA GLU A 31 -8.94 11.63 6.40
C GLU A 31 -8.34 11.00 7.67
N GLN A 32 -8.49 9.69 7.85
CA GLN A 32 -7.96 8.94 8.99
C GLN A 32 -6.55 8.37 8.70
N GLY A 33 -6.05 8.54 7.47
CA GLY A 33 -4.74 8.06 7.05
C GLY A 33 -4.72 6.62 6.54
N ASN A 34 -5.88 5.99 6.33
CA ASN A 34 -5.93 4.65 5.75
C ASN A 34 -5.63 4.70 4.25
N LEU A 35 -4.76 3.81 3.79
CA LEU A 35 -4.34 3.66 2.40
C LEU A 35 -5.10 2.52 1.73
N TYR A 36 -5.87 2.85 0.68
CA TYR A 36 -6.67 1.91 -0.10
C TYR A 36 -5.98 1.61 -1.43
N ILE A 37 -5.74 0.34 -1.72
CA ILE A 37 -4.99 -0.11 -2.91
C ILE A 37 -5.67 -1.31 -3.56
N GLY A 38 -6.02 -1.18 -4.83
CA GLY A 38 -6.52 -2.31 -5.63
C GLY A 38 -5.38 -3.22 -6.09
N SER A 39 -5.63 -4.53 -6.13
CA SER A 39 -4.72 -5.50 -6.72
C SER A 39 -5.43 -6.37 -7.76
N TYR A 40 -4.65 -6.83 -8.75
CA TYR A 40 -5.10 -7.76 -9.79
C TYR A 40 -5.40 -9.18 -9.26
N ASP A 41 -5.21 -9.45 -7.97
CA ASP A 41 -5.76 -10.66 -7.32
C ASP A 41 -7.25 -10.56 -6.97
N GLY A 42 -7.91 -9.48 -7.39
CA GLY A 42 -9.34 -9.26 -7.18
C GLY A 42 -9.67 -8.72 -5.78
N LYS A 43 -8.66 -8.26 -5.01
CA LYS A 43 -8.86 -7.68 -3.68
C LYS A 43 -8.57 -6.18 -3.66
N LEU A 44 -9.33 -5.48 -2.83
CA LEU A 44 -9.02 -4.13 -2.35
C LEU A 44 -8.38 -4.26 -0.97
N TYR A 45 -7.15 -3.77 -0.83
CA TYR A 45 -6.42 -3.72 0.42
C TYR A 45 -6.64 -2.37 1.10
N CYS A 46 -6.78 -2.39 2.43
CA CYS A 46 -6.80 -1.20 3.27
C CYS A 46 -5.68 -1.35 4.31
N LEU A 47 -4.74 -0.41 4.32
CA LEU A 47 -3.59 -0.38 5.24
C LEU A 47 -3.66 0.91 6.05
N GLY A 48 -3.94 0.80 7.34
CA GLY A 48 -3.89 1.88 8.33
C GLY A 48 -2.88 1.56 9.42
N GLU A 49 -2.74 2.46 10.40
CA GLU A 49 -2.06 2.16 11.67
C GLU A 49 -2.84 1.17 12.54
#